data_AF-A0A8F3E0Y2-F1
#
_entry.id   AF-A0A8F3E0Y2-F1
#
_cell.length_a   1.000
_cell.length_b   1.000
_cell.length_c   1.000
_cell.angle_alpha   90.00
_cell.angle_beta   90.00
_cell.angle_gamma   90.00
#
_symmetry.space_group_name_H-M   'P 1'
#
loop_
_entity.id
_entity.type
_entity.pdbx_description
1 polymer ?
#
loop_
_entity_poly.entity_id
_entity_poly.type
_entity_poly.pdbx_seq_one_letter_code
_entity_poly.pdbx_strand_id
1 'polypeptide(L)'
;MNISIKSYQTSIPAKAPAQEGLRSENTTKSTTENTNSSTAATVSISSSAQARYIQSSAIERQTSMSQSELKSLYAKGQKDIYNFGHLIAGGSYNKDDLLPKTDDPARLTLGQKSLDWAIGLSQSPPKHLSNPFAGMARNDLSAIVYDDSGTYTEAERYAAYGELSPDFS
;
A
#
# COMPACT_ATOMS: atom_id res chain seq x y z
N MET A 1 -26.03 3.24 -27.81
CA MET A 1 -26.34 4.32 -26.84
C MET A 1 -25.13 5.23 -26.73
N ASN A 2 -25.32 6.54 -26.69
CA ASN A 2 -24.26 7.56 -26.70
C ASN A 2 -24.22 8.31 -25.36
N ILE A 3 -23.27 7.95 -24.49
CA ILE A 3 -23.04 8.65 -23.22
C ILE A 3 -22.28 9.95 -23.46
N SER A 4 -22.92 11.09 -23.17
CA SER A 4 -22.33 12.43 -23.30
C SER A 4 -21.88 12.92 -21.93
N ILE A 5 -20.56 13.12 -21.76
CA ILE A 5 -19.97 13.61 -20.51
C ILE A 5 -19.93 15.14 -20.55
N LYS A 6 -20.65 15.80 -19.63
CA LYS A 6 -20.55 17.25 -19.43
C LYS A 6 -19.36 17.58 -18.51
N SER A 7 -18.29 18.11 -19.10
CA SER A 7 -17.16 18.65 -18.35
C SER A 7 -17.54 19.97 -17.67
N TYR A 8 -17.48 20.01 -16.34
CA TYR A 8 -17.61 21.26 -15.58
C TYR A 8 -16.23 21.89 -15.36
N GLN A 9 -15.91 22.94 -16.11
CA GLN A 9 -14.71 23.77 -15.84
C GLN A 9 -15.04 24.85 -14.80
N THR A 10 -14.54 24.69 -13.58
CA THR A 10 -14.57 25.74 -12.55
C THR A 10 -13.48 26.78 -12.82
N SER A 11 -13.85 27.88 -13.46
CA SER A 11 -12.94 29.00 -13.71
C SER A 11 -12.62 29.76 -12.41
N ILE A 12 -11.37 29.68 -11.94
CA ILE A 12 -10.88 30.51 -10.84
C ILE A 12 -10.32 31.82 -11.43
N PRO A 13 -10.83 33.00 -11.06
CA PRO A 13 -10.35 34.27 -11.60
C PRO A 13 -8.95 34.61 -11.04
N ALA A 14 -7.99 34.86 -11.92
CA ALA A 14 -6.62 35.21 -11.56
C ALA A 14 -6.47 36.71 -11.24
N LYS A 15 -5.44 37.06 -10.44
CA LYS A 15 -4.95 38.43 -10.29
C LYS A 15 -3.42 38.45 -10.20
N ALA A 16 -2.76 38.87 -11.30
CA ALA A 16 -1.34 39.24 -11.35
C ALA A 16 -1.14 40.74 -10.99
N PRO A 17 0.09 41.21 -10.73
CA PRO A 17 1.09 41.56 -11.79
C PRO A 17 2.39 40.71 -11.69
N ALA A 18 3.12 40.36 -12.77
CA ALA A 18 4.02 41.18 -13.63
C ALA A 18 5.30 41.66 -12.88
N GLN A 19 6.56 41.57 -13.37
CA GLN A 19 7.19 41.06 -14.63
C GLN A 19 8.73 40.84 -14.35
N GLU A 20 9.73 40.49 -15.18
CA GLU A 20 9.95 40.33 -16.64
C GLU A 20 11.25 39.51 -16.97
N GLY A 21 11.38 38.91 -18.17
CA GLY A 21 12.67 38.57 -18.86
C GLY A 21 13.40 37.25 -18.48
N LEU A 22 14.13 36.52 -19.35
CA LEU A 22 14.46 36.57 -20.81
C LEU A 22 14.75 35.10 -21.32
N ARG A 23 14.15 34.59 -22.42
CA ARG A 23 14.69 34.34 -23.82
C ARG A 23 15.95 33.41 -23.92
N SER A 24 16.16 32.43 -24.83
CA SER A 24 15.63 31.96 -26.17
C SER A 24 15.41 30.41 -26.17
N GLU A 25 14.61 29.71 -27.01
CA GLU A 25 14.50 29.46 -28.48
C GLU A 25 15.53 28.49 -29.14
N ASN A 26 15.06 27.39 -29.80
CA ASN A 26 15.09 27.26 -31.29
C ASN A 26 14.36 26.01 -31.91
N THR A 27 13.41 26.27 -32.82
CA THR A 27 13.03 25.56 -34.09
C THR A 27 12.69 24.04 -34.20
N THR A 28 11.38 23.77 -34.23
CA THR A 28 10.51 23.10 -35.23
C THR A 28 11.10 22.44 -36.52
N LYS A 29 10.73 21.17 -36.83
CA LYS A 29 9.78 20.83 -37.95
C LYS A 29 9.45 19.33 -38.17
N SER A 30 8.14 19.09 -38.37
CA SER A 30 7.46 18.15 -39.28
C SER A 30 8.07 16.80 -39.70
N THR A 31 7.30 15.72 -39.49
CA THR A 31 6.64 14.97 -40.59
C THR A 31 5.38 14.27 -40.04
N THR A 32 4.32 14.19 -40.84
CA THR A 32 3.07 13.50 -40.52
C THR A 32 3.02 12.13 -41.19
N GLU A 33 2.83 11.07 -40.43
CA GLU A 33 2.20 9.83 -40.92
C GLU A 33 1.07 9.41 -39.97
N ASN A 34 -0.03 8.96 -40.55
CA ASN A 34 -1.23 8.58 -39.81
C ASN A 34 -1.30 7.05 -39.69
N THR A 35 -1.03 6.52 -38.50
CA THR A 35 -1.24 5.10 -38.20
C THR A 35 -2.32 4.96 -37.14
N ASN A 36 -3.49 4.45 -37.56
CA ASN A 36 -4.62 4.17 -36.69
C ASN A 36 -4.30 3.01 -35.73
N SER A 37 -3.65 3.31 -34.61
CA SER A 37 -3.50 2.36 -33.49
C SER A 37 -4.50 2.71 -32.40
N SER A 38 -5.41 1.79 -32.10
CA SER A 38 -6.39 1.96 -31.02
C SER A 38 -5.71 1.75 -29.68
N THR A 39 -4.95 2.75 -29.21
CA THR A 39 -4.34 2.76 -27.88
C THR A 39 -5.45 2.70 -26.83
N ALA A 40 -5.71 1.49 -26.33
CA ALA A 40 -6.50 1.31 -25.12
C ALA A 40 -5.80 2.08 -24.00
N ALA A 41 -6.42 3.17 -23.54
CA ALA A 41 -5.83 4.04 -22.53
C ALA A 41 -5.73 3.26 -21.20
N THR A 42 -4.55 2.72 -20.92
CA THR A 42 -4.24 2.01 -19.69
C THR A 42 -4.21 3.02 -18.54
N VAL A 43 -5.35 3.17 -17.86
CA VAL A 43 -5.50 4.07 -16.71
C VAL A 43 -4.63 3.54 -15.56
N SER A 44 -3.40 4.04 -15.48
CA SER A 44 -2.45 3.68 -14.43
C SER A 44 -2.89 4.28 -13.10
N ILE A 45 -3.40 3.42 -12.21
CA ILE A 45 -3.77 3.80 -10.85
C ILE A 45 -2.48 3.91 -10.02
N SER A 46 -2.14 5.11 -9.55
CA SER A 46 -0.93 5.31 -8.71
C SER A 46 -0.95 4.38 -7.49
N SER A 47 0.21 3.87 -7.06
CA SER A 47 0.32 3.00 -5.89
C SER A 47 -0.30 3.61 -4.63
N SER A 48 -0.31 4.94 -4.50
CA SER A 48 -0.99 5.63 -3.39
C SER A 48 -2.52 5.50 -3.41
N ALA A 49 -3.13 5.38 -4.59
CA ALA A 49 -4.56 5.14 -4.74
C ALA A 49 -4.89 3.65 -4.56
N GLN A 50 -4.02 2.75 -5.04
CA GLN A 50 -4.14 1.31 -4.79
C GLN A 50 -4.08 1.00 -3.29
N ALA A 51 -3.11 1.57 -2.56
CA ALA A 51 -2.97 1.39 -1.11
C ALA A 51 -4.20 1.88 -0.33
N ARG A 52 -4.77 3.05 -0.68
CA ARG A 52 -5.99 3.57 -0.03
C ARG A 52 -7.22 2.68 -0.30
N TYR A 53 -7.39 2.21 -1.53
CA TYR A 53 -8.47 1.28 -1.87
C TYR A 53 -8.35 -0.06 -1.11
N ILE A 54 -7.13 -0.58 -1.01
CA ILE A 54 -6.81 -1.79 -0.23
C ILE A 54 -7.17 -1.57 1.25
N GLN A 55 -6.77 -0.45 1.85
CA GLN A 55 -7.11 -0.10 3.24
C GLN A 55 -8.62 0.04 3.45
N SER A 56 -9.33 0.78 2.60
CA SER A 56 -10.79 0.95 2.75
C SER A 56 -11.52 -0.38 2.60
N SER A 57 -11.13 -1.22 1.64
CA SER A 57 -11.73 -2.55 1.44
C SER A 57 -11.57 -3.51 2.63
N ALA A 58 -10.53 -3.33 3.46
CA ALA A 58 -10.35 -4.08 4.70
C ALA A 58 -11.24 -3.56 5.83
N ILE A 59 -11.30 -2.24 5.99
CA ILE A 59 -12.16 -1.57 6.98
C ILE A 59 -13.64 -1.82 6.68
N GLU A 60 -14.06 -1.71 5.42
CA GLU A 60 -15.43 -1.95 4.95
C GLU A 60 -15.86 -3.40 5.22
N ARG A 61 -15.02 -4.40 4.87
CA ARG A 61 -15.27 -5.82 5.21
C ARG A 61 -15.46 -6.03 6.70
N GLN A 62 -14.51 -5.58 7.53
CA GLN A 62 -14.57 -5.80 8.98
C GLN A 62 -15.76 -5.07 9.63
N THR A 63 -16.18 -3.92 9.07
CA THR A 63 -17.39 -3.19 9.50
C THR A 63 -18.69 -3.91 9.09
N SER A 64 -18.68 -4.71 8.03
CA SER A 64 -19.84 -5.47 7.54
C SER A 64 -20.04 -6.84 8.21
N MET A 65 -19.05 -7.35 8.95
CA MET A 65 -19.08 -8.66 9.59
C MET A 65 -19.98 -8.69 10.85
N SER A 66 -20.56 -9.85 11.15
CA SER A 66 -21.20 -10.08 12.45
C SER A 66 -20.17 -10.14 13.58
N GLN A 67 -20.60 -9.89 14.82
CA GLN A 67 -19.76 -10.00 16.01
C GLN A 67 -19.09 -11.39 16.17
N SER A 68 -19.75 -12.44 15.70
CA SER A 68 -19.24 -13.82 15.64
C SER A 68 -18.13 -14.02 14.62
N GLU A 69 -18.27 -13.44 13.43
CA GLU A 69 -17.25 -13.47 12.39
C GLU A 69 -16.04 -12.63 12.80
N LEU A 70 -16.26 -11.41 13.29
CA LEU A 70 -15.21 -10.50 13.76
C LEU A 70 -14.38 -11.12 14.91
N LYS A 71 -15.04 -11.78 15.88
CA LYS A 71 -14.34 -12.53 16.94
C LYS A 71 -13.51 -13.69 16.38
N SER A 72 -14.01 -14.37 15.35
CA SER A 72 -13.31 -15.50 14.71
C SER A 72 -12.12 -15.02 13.87
N LEU A 73 -12.27 -13.91 13.16
CA LEU A 73 -11.22 -13.21 12.42
C LEU A 73 -10.09 -12.78 13.36
N TYR A 74 -10.41 -12.17 14.50
CA TYR A 74 -9.42 -11.78 15.50
C TYR A 74 -8.70 -12.99 16.10
N ALA A 75 -9.42 -14.07 16.43
CA ALA A 75 -8.83 -15.30 16.95
C ALA A 75 -7.90 -16.00 15.93
N LYS A 76 -8.29 -16.03 14.65
CA LYS A 76 -7.43 -16.49 13.56
C LYS A 76 -6.21 -15.59 13.42
N GLY A 77 -6.41 -14.28 13.34
CA GLY A 77 -5.34 -13.32 13.09
C GLY A 77 -4.24 -13.37 14.16
N GLN A 78 -4.62 -13.46 15.44
CA GLN A 78 -3.67 -13.67 16.55
C GLN A 78 -2.88 -14.98 16.42
N LYS A 79 -3.53 -16.08 16.00
CA LYS A 79 -2.85 -17.35 15.75
C LYS A 79 -1.85 -17.24 14.60
N ASP A 80 -2.21 -16.58 13.50
CA ASP A 80 -1.33 -16.39 12.34
C ASP A 80 -0.08 -15.59 12.74
N ILE A 81 -0.26 -14.47 13.47
CA ILE A 81 0.81 -13.59 13.97
C ILE A 81 1.79 -14.37 14.87
N TYR A 82 1.26 -15.18 15.79
CA TYR A 82 2.04 -16.06 16.65
C TYR A 82 2.85 -17.09 15.84
N ASN A 83 2.22 -17.77 14.88
CA ASN A 83 2.88 -18.75 14.01
C ASN A 83 4.01 -18.11 13.17
N PHE A 84 3.76 -16.92 12.62
CA PHE A 84 4.74 -16.19 11.82
C PHE A 84 5.94 -15.73 12.67
N GLY A 85 5.70 -15.27 13.90
CA GLY A 85 6.78 -14.99 14.86
C GLY A 85 7.68 -16.20 15.12
N HIS A 86 7.09 -17.40 15.29
CA HIS A 86 7.84 -18.66 15.43
C HIS A 86 8.57 -19.07 14.15
N LEU A 87 7.99 -18.86 12.97
CA LEU A 87 8.66 -19.11 11.68
C LEU A 87 9.93 -18.24 11.54
N ILE A 88 9.80 -16.95 11.81
CA ILE A 88 10.87 -15.96 11.70
C ILE A 88 11.96 -16.14 12.76
N ALA A 89 11.60 -16.62 13.96
CA ALA A 89 12.56 -17.04 14.99
C ALA A 89 13.24 -18.39 14.68
N GLY A 90 12.54 -19.32 14.02
CA GLY A 90 13.06 -20.63 13.63
C GLY A 90 13.99 -20.63 12.42
N GLY A 91 14.17 -19.48 11.75
CA GLY A 91 15.11 -19.30 10.62
C GLY A 91 14.79 -20.10 9.35
N SER A 92 13.75 -20.93 9.36
CA SER A 92 13.49 -21.97 8.36
C SER A 92 12.45 -21.50 7.34
N TYR A 93 12.79 -20.44 6.60
CA TYR A 93 11.93 -19.80 5.60
C TYR A 93 12.73 -19.31 4.39
N ASN A 94 12.11 -19.32 3.21
CA ASN A 94 12.61 -18.56 2.06
C ASN A 94 12.07 -17.13 2.16
N LYS A 95 12.88 -16.10 1.89
CA LYS A 95 12.39 -14.71 1.96
C LYS A 95 11.35 -14.42 0.87
N ASP A 96 11.56 -14.94 -0.33
CA ASP A 96 10.74 -14.66 -1.51
C ASP A 96 9.30 -15.20 -1.38
N ASP A 97 9.10 -16.29 -0.62
CA ASP A 97 7.77 -16.83 -0.31
C ASP A 97 6.95 -15.91 0.61
N LEU A 98 7.61 -15.03 1.37
CA LEU A 98 7.00 -14.11 2.34
C LEU A 98 6.79 -12.68 1.79
N LEU A 99 7.22 -12.42 0.56
CA LEU A 99 7.03 -11.15 -0.13
C LEU A 99 5.69 -11.10 -0.89
N PRO A 100 5.09 -9.90 -1.06
CA PRO A 100 3.82 -9.77 -1.76
C PRO A 100 3.98 -10.10 -3.24
N LYS A 101 3.10 -10.96 -3.75
CA LYS A 101 3.10 -11.45 -5.14
C LYS A 101 2.46 -10.40 -6.05
N THR A 102 3.21 -9.34 -6.36
CA THR A 102 2.74 -8.16 -7.09
C THR A 102 3.86 -7.45 -7.82
N ASP A 103 3.54 -6.83 -8.97
CA ASP A 103 4.47 -6.02 -9.76
C ASP A 103 4.56 -4.55 -9.30
N ASP A 104 3.76 -4.11 -8.30
CA ASP A 104 3.85 -2.74 -7.77
C ASP A 104 5.12 -2.58 -6.91
N PRO A 105 6.12 -1.78 -7.35
CA PRO A 105 7.36 -1.60 -6.60
C PRO A 105 7.14 -0.97 -5.22
N ALA A 106 6.05 -0.23 -5.02
CA ALA A 106 5.71 0.33 -3.70
C ALA A 106 5.27 -0.76 -2.72
N ARG A 107 4.45 -1.73 -3.17
CA ARG A 107 4.04 -2.88 -2.34
C ARG A 107 5.19 -3.84 -2.11
N LEU A 108 6.02 -4.14 -3.11
CA LEU A 108 7.25 -4.91 -2.92
C LEU A 108 8.17 -4.27 -1.87
N THR A 109 8.36 -2.94 -1.94
CA THR A 109 9.15 -2.18 -0.95
C THR A 109 8.54 -2.23 0.45
N LEU A 110 7.21 -2.17 0.58
CA LEU A 110 6.51 -2.25 1.87
C LEU A 110 6.63 -3.65 2.48
N GLY A 111 6.40 -4.70 1.70
CA GLY A 111 6.57 -6.08 2.11
C GLY A 111 8.00 -6.39 2.55
N GLN A 112 9.00 -5.98 1.76
CA GLN A 112 10.42 -6.15 2.09
C GLN A 112 10.79 -5.47 3.42
N LYS A 113 10.36 -4.21 3.63
CA LYS A 113 10.60 -3.50 4.90
C LYS A 113 9.93 -4.19 6.09
N SER A 114 8.73 -4.71 5.90
CA SER A 114 7.98 -5.42 6.96
C SER A 114 8.64 -6.74 7.32
N LEU A 115 9.13 -7.47 6.31
CA LEU A 115 9.88 -8.72 6.49
C LEU A 115 11.24 -8.49 7.15
N ASP A 116 12.03 -7.52 6.69
CA ASP A 116 13.31 -7.20 7.32
C ASP A 116 13.13 -6.68 8.75
N TRP A 117 12.06 -5.94 9.06
CA TRP A 117 11.71 -5.55 10.42
C TRP A 117 11.46 -6.75 11.32
N ALA A 118 10.61 -7.69 10.88
CA ALA A 118 10.31 -8.91 11.63
C ALA A 118 11.56 -9.78 11.86
N ILE A 119 12.39 -9.93 10.83
CA ILE A 119 13.67 -10.65 10.89
C ILE A 119 14.69 -9.90 11.77
N GLY A 120 14.59 -8.58 11.87
CA GLY A 120 15.40 -7.77 12.77
C GLY A 120 15.10 -8.06 14.25
N LEU A 121 13.82 -8.22 14.59
CA LEU A 121 13.40 -8.57 15.96
C LEU A 121 13.81 -9.97 16.40
N SER A 122 13.88 -10.95 15.48
CA SER A 122 14.26 -12.34 15.84
C SER A 122 15.77 -12.59 15.95
N GLN A 123 16.61 -11.59 15.65
CA GLN A 123 18.07 -11.68 15.79
C GLN A 123 18.49 -11.60 17.27
N SER A 124 19.67 -12.15 17.57
CA SER A 124 20.33 -12.03 18.87
C SER A 124 21.75 -11.48 18.68
N PRO A 125 22.06 -10.23 19.10
CA PRO A 125 21.12 -9.26 19.68
C PRO A 125 20.06 -8.77 18.67
N PRO A 126 18.89 -8.30 19.13
CA PRO A 126 17.86 -7.76 18.25
C PRO A 126 18.33 -6.55 17.45
N LYS A 127 17.93 -6.48 16.19
CA LYS A 127 18.23 -5.38 15.27
C LYS A 127 17.01 -4.47 15.15
N HIS A 128 16.97 -3.42 15.96
CA HIS A 128 15.92 -2.40 15.93
C HIS A 128 15.92 -1.66 14.59
N LEU A 129 15.01 -2.06 13.70
CA LEU A 129 14.68 -1.37 12.45
C LEU A 129 13.40 -0.55 12.65
N SER A 130 13.22 0.49 11.83
CA SER A 130 11.98 1.29 11.84
C SER A 130 10.81 0.46 11.32
N ASN A 131 9.72 0.40 12.07
CA ASN A 131 8.48 -0.24 11.63
C ASN A 131 7.90 0.54 10.44
N PRO A 132 7.61 -0.08 9.27
CA PRO A 132 7.02 0.61 8.13
C PRO A 132 5.60 1.15 8.39
N PHE A 133 4.92 0.71 9.45
CA PHE A 133 3.61 1.19 9.87
C PHE A 133 3.65 2.20 11.03
N ALA A 134 4.85 2.67 11.43
CA ALA A 134 5.03 3.58 12.56
C ALA A 134 4.16 4.84 12.48
N GLY A 135 3.42 5.15 13.55
CA GLY A 135 2.53 6.30 13.65
C GLY A 135 1.20 6.18 12.87
N MET A 136 0.85 5.00 12.34
CA MET A 136 -0.45 4.75 11.73
C MET A 136 -1.57 4.71 12.80
N ALA A 137 -2.80 5.07 12.42
CA ALA A 137 -3.92 5.06 13.36
C ALA A 137 -4.32 3.64 13.78
N ARG A 138 -4.75 3.49 15.04
CA ARG A 138 -5.06 2.18 15.65
C ARG A 138 -6.09 1.35 14.85
N ASN A 139 -7.07 2.01 14.23
CA ASN A 139 -8.10 1.34 13.43
C ASN A 139 -7.52 0.80 12.11
N ASP A 140 -6.67 1.58 11.44
CA ASP A 140 -6.02 1.18 10.19
C ASP A 140 -5.03 0.04 10.43
N LEU A 141 -4.25 0.14 11.52
CA LEU A 141 -3.40 -0.96 12.01
C LEU A 141 -4.21 -2.23 12.27
N SER A 142 -5.34 -2.12 13.01
CA SER A 142 -6.23 -3.25 13.24
C SER A 142 -6.79 -3.85 11.94
N ALA A 143 -7.14 -3.02 10.96
CA ALA A 143 -7.63 -3.46 9.66
C ALA A 143 -6.58 -4.28 8.90
N ILE A 144 -5.29 -3.90 8.98
CA ILE A 144 -4.17 -4.65 8.41
C ILE A 144 -3.93 -5.94 9.21
N VAL A 145 -3.74 -5.83 10.52
CA VAL A 145 -3.39 -6.94 11.44
C VAL A 145 -4.35 -8.13 11.32
N TYR A 146 -5.65 -7.84 11.16
CA TYR A 146 -6.70 -8.84 11.02
C TYR A 146 -7.18 -9.06 9.58
N ASP A 147 -6.46 -8.60 8.55
CA ASP A 147 -6.79 -8.96 7.18
C ASP A 147 -6.57 -10.45 6.91
N ASP A 148 -7.58 -11.10 6.33
CA ASP A 148 -7.52 -12.49 5.88
C ASP A 148 -7.75 -12.66 4.37
N SER A 149 -7.99 -11.58 3.60
CA SER A 149 -8.13 -11.66 2.13
C SER A 149 -6.79 -11.77 1.39
N GLY A 150 -5.69 -12.02 2.11
CA GLY A 150 -4.35 -12.17 1.55
C GLY A 150 -3.83 -10.91 0.85
N THR A 151 -4.38 -9.74 1.18
CA THR A 151 -4.03 -8.46 0.52
C THR A 151 -2.81 -7.81 1.17
N TYR A 152 -2.52 -8.19 2.42
CA TYR A 152 -1.25 -7.99 3.12
C TYR A 152 -0.57 -9.34 3.38
N THR A 153 0.76 -9.38 3.33
CA THR A 153 1.53 -10.57 3.71
C THR A 153 1.54 -10.77 5.23
N GLU A 154 1.87 -11.98 5.69
CA GLU A 154 2.05 -12.24 7.12
C GLU A 154 3.12 -11.32 7.74
N ALA A 155 4.14 -10.93 6.97
CA ALA A 155 5.14 -9.95 7.40
C ALA A 155 4.57 -8.53 7.56
N GLU A 156 3.77 -8.05 6.60
CA GLU A 156 3.07 -6.75 6.72
C GLU A 156 2.12 -6.76 7.92
N ARG A 157 1.37 -7.86 8.13
CA ARG A 157 0.47 -8.05 9.28
C ARG A 157 1.22 -8.09 10.61
N TYR A 158 2.37 -8.76 10.68
CA TYR A 158 3.20 -8.86 11.89
C TYR A 158 3.84 -7.51 12.25
N ALA A 159 4.31 -6.75 11.25
CA ALA A 159 4.81 -5.39 11.46
C ALA A 159 3.70 -4.43 11.94
N ALA A 160 2.50 -4.48 11.34
CA ALA A 160 1.36 -3.72 11.83
C ALA A 160 0.93 -4.14 13.26
N TYR A 161 1.12 -5.41 13.65
CA TYR A 161 0.81 -5.88 15.00
C TYR A 161 1.78 -5.31 16.05
N GLY A 162 3.07 -5.18 15.71
CA GLY A 162 4.07 -4.55 16.57
C GLY A 162 3.76 -3.08 16.89
N GLU A 163 3.21 -2.33 15.94
CA GLU A 163 2.74 -0.95 16.19
C GLU A 163 1.41 -0.92 16.95
N LEU A 164 0.52 -1.88 16.69
CA LEU A 164 -0.79 -1.99 17.35
C LEU A 164 -0.68 -2.37 18.84
N SER A 165 0.38 -3.09 19.20
CA SER A 165 0.64 -3.67 20.52
C SER A 165 2.10 -3.40 20.96
N PRO A 166 2.49 -2.12 21.17
CA PRO A 166 3.89 -1.73 21.38
C PRO A 166 4.50 -2.26 22.68
N ASP A 167 3.67 -2.72 23.63
CA ASP A 167 4.05 -3.32 24.92
C ASP A 167 4.84 -4.65 24.80
N PHE A 168 5.17 -5.09 23.59
CA PHE A 168 6.01 -6.27 23.28
C PHE A 168 7.45 -5.93 22.81
N SER A 169 7.88 -4.66 22.93
CA SER A 169 9.26 -4.21 22.58
C SER A 169 10.20 -4.11 23.78
#